data_AF-A0A9W7DYA0-F1
#
_entry.id   AF-A0A9W7DYA0-F1
#
_cell.length_a   1.000
_cell.length_b   1.000
_cell.length_c   1.000
_cell.angle_alpha   90.00
_cell.angle_beta   90.00
_cell.angle_gamma   90.00
#
_symmetry.space_group_name_H-M   'P 1'
#
loop_
_entity.id
_entity.type
_entity.pdbx_description
1 polymer ?
#
loop_
_entity_poly.entity_id
_entity_poly.type
_entity_poly.pdbx_seq_one_letter_code
_entity_poly.pdbx_strand_id
1 'polypeptide(L)'
;MSTQMRSPLKSLDSSANTQQGEMSILKIVQKLERQESIEREKQKKEEEKSGQEAAERLVIEMNDEMHAMAMQKREQDEHAIYVAEKKSGEERDRDMARMADYDAKEELWLEEYERENANWVAEMKGDKALAKLQKNELAQLREEHKQLSRAYKKAKFFPVKAMGGLKLELKLPQMFTTSLSVDHSKQVLNVEVEAETPTVPIGMTDYIGDLKLKAVKFQCSLSFVPGASGRGGKEDWKDMKVHHDFIKDNSVLRIFIQKNDGDSSWITNTDIYAKYRNGSWFGGW
;
A
#
# COMPACT_ATOMS: atom_id res chain seq x y z
N MET A 1 -14.56 -109.56 -91.78
CA MET A 1 -15.00 -108.18 -92.07
C MET A 1 -15.29 -107.47 -90.75
N SER A 2 -14.89 -106.20 -90.69
CA SER A 2 -15.18 -105.17 -89.69
C SER A 2 -14.32 -105.12 -88.40
N THR A 3 -13.41 -104.16 -88.45
CA THR A 3 -12.48 -103.66 -87.44
C THR A 3 -13.05 -102.35 -86.88
N GLN A 4 -12.98 -102.08 -85.57
CA GLN A 4 -13.04 -100.72 -84.98
C GLN A 4 -12.41 -100.79 -83.56
N MET A 5 -11.08 -100.62 -83.44
CA MET A 5 -10.37 -99.35 -83.15
C MET A 5 -10.87 -98.63 -81.89
N ARG A 6 -10.16 -98.83 -80.77
CA ARG A 6 -10.18 -97.96 -79.59
C ARG A 6 -9.22 -96.79 -79.80
N SER A 7 -9.70 -95.57 -79.56
CA SER A 7 -8.91 -94.33 -79.60
C SER A 7 -8.66 -93.82 -78.17
N PRO A 8 -7.47 -93.23 -77.89
CA PRO A 8 -7.09 -92.80 -76.55
C PRO A 8 -7.64 -91.42 -76.16
N LEU A 9 -7.71 -91.20 -74.84
CA LEU A 9 -7.98 -89.93 -74.17
C LEU A 9 -7.19 -88.76 -74.77
N LYS A 10 -7.88 -87.65 -75.09
CA LYS A 10 -7.30 -86.30 -75.18
C LYS A 10 -7.79 -85.50 -73.97
N SER A 11 -6.93 -85.36 -72.96
CA SER A 11 -7.06 -84.31 -71.94
C SER A 11 -6.89 -82.95 -72.61
N LEU A 12 -7.94 -82.13 -72.58
CA LEU A 12 -7.88 -80.73 -72.98
C LEU A 12 -7.16 -79.94 -71.88
N ASP A 13 -6.05 -79.28 -72.26
CA ASP A 13 -5.35 -78.29 -71.47
C ASP A 13 -6.27 -77.09 -71.17
N SER A 14 -6.96 -77.11 -70.02
CA SER A 14 -7.73 -75.99 -69.49
C SER A 14 -7.01 -75.21 -68.38
N SER A 15 -5.81 -75.64 -67.98
CA SER A 15 -5.08 -75.02 -66.85
C SER A 15 -4.30 -73.75 -67.23
N ALA A 16 -3.82 -73.63 -68.49
CA ALA A 16 -2.97 -72.50 -68.90
C ALA A 16 -3.75 -71.17 -69.07
N ASN A 17 -4.99 -71.22 -69.57
CA ASN A 17 -5.84 -70.03 -69.75
C ASN A 17 -6.40 -69.51 -68.41
N THR A 18 -6.64 -70.41 -67.45
CA THR A 18 -7.18 -70.07 -66.13
C THR A 18 -6.10 -69.41 -65.25
N GLN A 19 -4.86 -69.92 -65.31
CA GLN A 19 -3.71 -69.33 -64.59
C GLN A 19 -3.29 -67.95 -65.12
N GLN A 20 -3.41 -67.69 -66.44
CA GLN A 20 -3.17 -66.35 -67.01
C GLN A 20 -4.24 -65.33 -66.60
N GLY A 21 -5.51 -65.75 -66.51
CA GLY A 21 -6.61 -64.93 -66.00
C GLY A 21 -6.44 -64.58 -64.52
N GLU A 22 -6.08 -65.56 -63.69
CA GLU A 22 -5.82 -65.37 -62.26
C GLU A 22 -4.63 -64.43 -61.99
N MET A 23 -3.53 -64.56 -62.74
CA MET A 23 -2.38 -63.66 -62.66
C MET A 23 -2.68 -62.23 -63.12
N SER A 24 -3.62 -62.05 -64.06
CA SER A 24 -4.09 -60.72 -64.49
C SER A 24 -4.96 -60.05 -63.43
N ILE A 25 -5.87 -60.81 -62.81
CA ILE A 25 -6.73 -60.35 -61.72
C ILE A 25 -5.90 -59.97 -60.49
N LEU A 26 -4.91 -60.79 -60.12
CA LEU A 26 -4.00 -60.48 -59.00
C LEU A 26 -3.22 -59.16 -59.21
N LYS A 27 -2.77 -58.87 -60.43
CA LYS A 27 -2.10 -57.61 -60.77
C LYS A 27 -3.05 -56.41 -60.68
N ILE A 28 -4.32 -56.58 -61.04
CA ILE A 28 -5.35 -55.54 -60.94
C ILE A 28 -5.66 -55.26 -59.46
N VAL A 29 -5.84 -56.30 -58.64
CA VAL A 29 -6.09 -56.17 -57.20
C VAL A 29 -4.93 -55.46 -56.50
N GLN A 30 -3.68 -55.87 -56.76
CA GLN A 30 -2.51 -55.19 -56.18
C GLN A 30 -2.38 -53.72 -56.61
N LYS A 31 -2.83 -53.38 -57.82
CA LYS A 31 -2.82 -52.00 -58.31
C LYS A 31 -3.91 -51.16 -57.62
N LEU A 32 -5.09 -51.73 -57.39
CA LEU A 32 -6.18 -51.11 -56.64
C LEU A 32 -5.81 -50.92 -55.16
N GLU A 33 -5.22 -51.93 -54.52
CA GLU A 33 -4.73 -51.82 -53.12
C GLU A 33 -3.68 -50.72 -52.97
N ARG A 34 -2.76 -50.59 -53.94
CA ARG A 34 -1.79 -49.49 -53.96
C ARG A 34 -2.44 -48.13 -54.16
N GLN A 35 -3.47 -48.03 -55.02
CA GLN A 35 -4.21 -46.78 -55.21
C GLN A 35 -4.97 -46.38 -53.94
N GLU A 36 -5.66 -47.31 -53.30
CA GLU A 36 -6.33 -47.06 -52.02
C GLU A 36 -5.34 -46.65 -50.93
N SER A 37 -4.16 -47.27 -50.87
CA SER A 37 -3.12 -46.90 -49.91
C SER A 37 -2.62 -45.46 -50.14
N ILE A 38 -2.45 -45.05 -51.40
CA ILE A 38 -2.02 -43.69 -51.74
C ILE A 38 -3.11 -42.67 -51.41
N GLU A 39 -4.38 -42.99 -51.66
CA GLU A 39 -5.51 -42.12 -51.32
C GLU A 39 -5.68 -41.96 -49.81
N ARG A 40 -5.57 -43.04 -49.04
CA ARG A 40 -5.59 -42.97 -47.57
C ARG A 40 -4.43 -42.15 -47.02
N GLU A 41 -3.23 -42.27 -47.59
CA GLU A 41 -2.08 -41.49 -47.15
C GLU A 41 -2.22 -40.00 -47.49
N LYS A 42 -2.84 -39.67 -48.64
CA LYS A 42 -3.18 -38.28 -49.01
C LYS A 42 -4.23 -37.69 -48.06
N GLN A 43 -5.31 -38.42 -47.78
CA GLN A 43 -6.34 -37.98 -46.84
C GLN A 43 -5.75 -37.73 -45.45
N LYS A 44 -4.89 -38.63 -44.96
CA LYS A 44 -4.22 -38.45 -43.66
C LYS A 44 -3.34 -37.20 -43.62
N LYS A 45 -2.60 -36.90 -44.70
CA LYS A 45 -1.77 -35.68 -44.78
C LYS A 45 -2.62 -34.40 -44.86
N GLU A 46 -3.77 -34.45 -45.52
CA GLU A 46 -4.72 -33.33 -45.55
C GLU A 46 -5.36 -33.10 -44.17
N GLU A 47 -5.74 -34.15 -43.46
CA GLU A 47 -6.26 -34.08 -42.08
C GLU A 47 -5.20 -33.55 -41.10
N GLU A 48 -3.96 -34.03 -41.19
CA GLU A 48 -2.85 -33.54 -40.36
C GLU A 48 -2.57 -32.05 -40.62
N LYS A 49 -2.60 -31.61 -41.88
CA LYS A 49 -2.41 -30.20 -42.24
C LYS A 49 -3.58 -29.33 -41.75
N SER A 50 -4.81 -29.79 -41.92
CA SER A 50 -6.01 -29.10 -41.41
C SER A 50 -6.00 -28.99 -39.88
N GLY A 51 -5.55 -30.04 -39.18
CA GLY A 51 -5.38 -30.04 -37.73
C GLY A 51 -4.31 -29.07 -37.25
N GLN A 52 -3.18 -28.96 -37.97
CA GLN A 52 -2.13 -27.98 -37.67
C GLN A 52 -2.60 -26.54 -37.87
N GLU A 53 -3.30 -26.24 -38.97
CA GLU A 53 -3.84 -24.90 -39.23
C GLU A 53 -4.90 -24.49 -38.18
N ALA A 54 -5.71 -25.44 -37.69
CA ALA A 54 -6.67 -25.19 -36.61
C ALA A 54 -5.97 -24.93 -35.26
N ALA A 55 -4.90 -25.66 -34.95
CA ALA A 55 -4.11 -25.45 -33.73
C ALA A 55 -3.39 -24.10 -33.73
N GLU A 56 -2.81 -23.68 -34.87
CA GLU A 56 -2.18 -22.37 -35.01
C GLU A 56 -3.17 -21.22 -34.81
N ARG A 57 -4.40 -21.34 -35.35
CA ARG A 57 -5.46 -20.35 -35.13
C ARG A 57 -5.84 -20.21 -33.66
N LEU A 58 -5.99 -21.32 -32.94
CA LEU A 58 -6.30 -21.32 -31.50
C LEU A 58 -5.19 -20.65 -30.68
N VAL A 59 -3.93 -20.83 -31.05
CA VAL A 59 -2.80 -20.18 -30.36
C VAL A 59 -2.81 -18.67 -30.59
N ILE A 60 -3.15 -18.21 -31.78
CA ILE A 60 -3.27 -16.77 -32.09
C ILE A 60 -4.43 -16.16 -31.29
N GLU A 61 -5.60 -16.79 -31.30
CA GLU A 61 -6.78 -16.33 -30.58
C GLU A 61 -6.53 -16.25 -29.06
N MET A 62 -5.88 -17.26 -28.49
CA MET A 62 -5.53 -17.27 -27.07
C MET A 62 -4.51 -16.18 -26.71
N ASN A 63 -3.57 -15.86 -27.61
CA ASN A 63 -2.62 -14.76 -27.42
C ASN A 63 -3.31 -13.38 -27.49
N ASP A 64 -4.25 -13.20 -28.41
CA ASP A 64 -5.02 -11.96 -28.55
C ASP A 64 -5.91 -11.72 -27.33
N GLU A 65 -6.56 -12.77 -26.82
CA GLU A 65 -7.34 -12.72 -25.57
C GLU A 65 -6.45 -12.37 -24.36
N MET A 66 -5.26 -12.96 -24.27
CA MET A 66 -4.30 -12.66 -23.20
C MET A 66 -3.83 -11.21 -23.26
N HIS A 67 -3.57 -10.68 -24.46
CA HIS A 67 -3.22 -9.28 -24.66
C HIS A 67 -4.37 -8.34 -24.31
N ALA A 68 -5.60 -8.67 -24.67
CA ALA A 68 -6.79 -7.90 -24.32
C ALA A 68 -7.00 -7.84 -22.80
N MET A 69 -6.87 -8.98 -22.10
CA MET A 69 -6.93 -9.03 -20.64
C MET A 69 -5.82 -8.20 -19.97
N ALA A 70 -4.60 -8.22 -20.52
CA ALA A 70 -3.48 -7.43 -20.00
C ALA A 70 -3.71 -5.92 -20.15
N MET A 71 -4.28 -5.49 -21.27
CA MET A 71 -4.65 -4.08 -21.51
C MET A 71 -5.75 -3.63 -20.54
N GLN A 72 -6.80 -4.44 -20.38
CA GLN A 72 -7.90 -4.14 -19.47
C GLN A 72 -7.42 -4.04 -18.01
N LYS A 73 -6.46 -4.88 -17.59
CA LYS A 73 -5.87 -4.81 -16.26
C LYS A 73 -5.06 -3.51 -16.06
N ARG A 74 -4.28 -3.08 -17.06
CA ARG A 74 -3.55 -1.81 -17.01
C ARG A 74 -4.48 -0.61 -16.88
N GLU A 75 -5.56 -0.56 -17.64
CA GLU A 75 -6.56 0.51 -17.53
C GLU A 75 -7.22 0.56 -16.14
N GLN A 76 -7.49 -0.61 -15.54
CA GLN A 76 -8.01 -0.69 -14.17
C GLN A 76 -7.00 -0.18 -13.13
N ASP A 77 -5.73 -0.55 -13.27
CA ASP A 77 -4.65 -0.11 -12.38
C ASP A 77 -4.42 1.41 -12.48
N GLU A 78 -4.40 1.97 -13.69
CA GLU A 78 -4.27 3.42 -13.93
C GLU A 78 -5.45 4.21 -13.36
N HIS A 79 -6.67 3.70 -13.55
CA HIS A 79 -7.87 4.32 -12.97
C HIS A 79 -7.87 4.25 -11.43
N ALA A 80 -7.38 3.16 -10.83
CA ALA A 80 -7.24 3.04 -9.39
C ALA A 80 -6.25 4.06 -8.80
N ILE A 81 -5.13 4.31 -9.49
CA ILE A 81 -4.15 5.32 -9.12
C ILE A 81 -4.78 6.72 -9.17
N TYR A 82 -5.46 7.06 -10.26
CA TYR A 82 -6.15 8.36 -10.40
C TYR A 82 -7.19 8.61 -9.29
N VAL A 83 -7.99 7.61 -8.94
CA VAL A 83 -8.98 7.72 -7.85
C VAL A 83 -8.30 7.92 -6.49
N ALA A 84 -7.16 7.26 -6.25
CA ALA A 84 -6.40 7.42 -5.01
C ALA A 84 -5.80 8.82 -4.89
N GLU A 85 -5.20 9.35 -5.97
CA GLU A 85 -4.64 10.71 -6.01
C GLU A 85 -5.72 11.77 -5.80
N LYS A 86 -6.88 11.63 -6.46
CA LYS A 86 -8.01 12.55 -6.29
C LYS A 86 -8.52 12.57 -4.85
N LYS A 87 -8.68 11.41 -4.21
CA LYS A 87 -9.06 11.32 -2.79
C LYS A 87 -8.03 11.98 -1.88
N SER A 88 -6.74 11.82 -2.16
CA SER A 88 -5.66 12.47 -1.41
C SER A 88 -5.67 13.99 -1.55
N GLY A 89 -6.03 14.52 -2.73
CA GLY A 89 -6.20 15.96 -2.95
C GLY A 89 -7.36 16.54 -2.15
N GLU A 90 -8.53 15.90 -2.20
CA GLU A 90 -9.72 16.33 -1.45
C GLU A 90 -9.52 16.28 0.08
N GLU A 91 -8.76 15.30 0.60
CA GLU A 91 -8.41 15.23 2.02
C GLU A 91 -7.46 16.37 2.43
N ARG A 92 -6.47 16.72 1.59
CA ARG A 92 -5.59 17.88 1.81
C ARG A 92 -6.35 19.20 1.85
N ASP A 93 -7.31 19.40 0.96
CA ASP A 93 -8.10 20.64 0.91
C ASP A 93 -9.01 20.79 2.14
N ARG A 94 -9.62 19.68 2.60
CA ARG A 94 -10.39 19.67 3.87
C ARG A 94 -9.50 19.92 5.08
N ASP A 95 -8.25 19.48 5.06
CA ASP A 95 -7.30 19.72 6.14
C ASP A 95 -6.83 21.17 6.17
N MET A 96 -6.57 21.80 5.02
CA MET A 96 -6.29 23.24 4.94
C MET A 96 -7.47 24.08 5.42
N ALA A 97 -8.70 23.73 5.03
CA ALA A 97 -9.90 24.42 5.51
C ALA A 97 -10.07 24.31 7.03
N ARG A 98 -9.77 23.14 7.61
CA ARG A 98 -9.77 22.96 9.07
C ARG A 98 -8.67 23.76 9.77
N MET A 99 -7.47 23.86 9.19
CA MET A 99 -6.40 24.71 9.74
C MET A 99 -6.81 26.17 9.79
N ALA A 100 -7.40 26.70 8.72
CA ALA A 100 -7.89 28.07 8.70
C ALA A 100 -8.99 28.32 9.76
N ASP A 101 -9.88 27.35 9.99
CA ASP A 101 -10.94 27.45 11.01
C ASP A 101 -10.39 27.36 12.45
N TYR A 102 -9.33 26.57 12.68
CA TYR A 102 -8.65 26.54 13.98
C TYR A 102 -7.86 27.82 14.26
N ASP A 103 -7.16 28.36 13.26
CA ASP A 103 -6.42 29.61 13.41
C ASP A 103 -7.39 30.79 13.66
N ALA A 104 -8.53 30.84 12.95
CA ALA A 104 -9.57 31.85 13.17
C ALA A 104 -10.22 31.74 14.57
N LYS A 105 -10.44 30.53 15.09
CA LYS A 105 -10.93 30.33 16.46
C LYS A 105 -9.90 30.70 17.52
N GLU A 106 -8.61 30.47 17.25
CA GLU A 106 -7.51 30.86 18.14
C GLU A 106 -7.35 32.39 18.17
N GLU A 107 -7.56 33.06 17.03
CA GLU A 107 -7.53 34.53 16.91
C GLU A 107 -8.73 35.20 17.59
N LEU A 108 -9.95 34.69 17.39
CA LEU A 108 -11.14 35.17 18.11
C LEU A 108 -11.02 34.97 19.63
N TRP A 109 -10.41 33.87 20.07
CA TRP A 109 -10.13 33.62 21.48
C TRP A 109 -9.09 34.59 22.05
N LEU A 110 -8.05 34.94 21.28
CA LEU A 110 -7.07 35.96 21.66
C LEU A 110 -7.70 37.35 21.78
N GLU A 111 -8.57 37.75 20.84
CA GLU A 111 -9.25 39.06 20.87
C GLU A 111 -10.22 39.20 22.03
N GLU A 112 -11.05 38.19 22.28
CA GLU A 112 -12.01 38.18 23.39
C GLU A 112 -11.29 38.28 24.75
N TYR A 113 -10.12 37.63 24.85
CA TYR A 113 -9.27 37.63 26.02
C TYR A 113 -8.48 38.95 26.21
N GLU A 114 -8.03 39.61 25.15
CA GLU A 114 -7.42 40.94 25.22
C GLU A 114 -8.42 41.98 25.76
N ARG A 115 -9.69 41.87 25.37
CA ARG A 115 -10.78 42.71 25.86
C ARG A 115 -11.06 42.48 27.35
N GLU A 116 -11.08 41.23 27.82
CA GLU A 116 -11.25 40.91 29.25
C GLU A 116 -10.06 41.37 30.10
N ASN A 117 -8.83 41.21 29.59
CA ASN A 117 -7.60 41.65 30.26
C ASN A 117 -7.50 43.18 30.37
N ALA A 118 -8.03 43.91 29.38
CA ALA A 118 -8.10 45.38 29.44
C ALA A 118 -9.06 45.86 30.54
N ASN A 119 -10.18 45.17 30.74
CA ASN A 119 -11.12 45.46 31.82
C ASN A 119 -10.53 45.15 33.21
N TRP A 120 -9.73 44.10 33.32
CA TRP A 120 -9.04 43.73 34.56
C TRP A 120 -8.02 44.77 35.04
N VAL A 121 -7.19 45.31 34.13
CA VAL A 121 -6.21 46.36 34.45
C VAL A 121 -6.88 47.63 35.00
N ALA A 122 -8.15 47.87 34.64
CA ALA A 122 -8.92 49.00 35.15
C ALA A 122 -9.46 48.79 36.58
N GLU A 123 -9.66 47.55 37.03
CA GLU A 123 -10.19 47.20 38.36
C GLU A 123 -9.11 47.06 39.45
N MET A 124 -7.85 46.74 39.10
CA MET A 124 -6.70 46.63 40.01
C MET A 124 -6.17 47.99 40.53
N LYS A 125 -7.04 48.84 41.09
CA LYS A 125 -6.71 50.17 41.64
C LYS A 125 -5.94 50.15 42.99
N GLY A 126 -5.41 49.00 43.41
CA GLY A 126 -4.74 48.83 44.72
C GLY A 126 -3.26 49.20 44.73
N ASP A 127 -2.50 48.91 43.68
CA ASP A 127 -1.11 49.35 43.56
C ASP A 127 -0.67 49.26 42.09
N LYS A 128 -0.54 50.41 41.42
CA LYS A 128 -0.24 50.46 39.97
C LYS A 128 1.06 49.74 39.61
N ALA A 129 2.01 49.66 40.55
CA ALA A 129 3.27 48.94 40.35
C ALA A 129 3.09 47.42 40.35
N LEU A 130 2.28 46.89 41.28
CA LEU A 130 1.96 45.47 41.37
C LEU A 130 1.15 45.00 40.16
N ALA A 131 0.13 45.77 39.77
CA ALA A 131 -0.68 45.47 38.58
C ALA A 131 0.17 45.46 37.29
N LYS A 132 1.15 46.36 37.19
CA LYS A 132 2.08 46.41 36.04
C LYS A 132 3.05 45.22 36.02
N LEU A 133 3.59 44.81 37.17
CA LEU A 133 4.43 43.61 37.29
C LEU A 133 3.65 42.35 36.92
N GLN A 134 2.44 42.19 37.47
CA GLN A 134 1.56 41.06 37.20
C GLN A 134 1.15 40.99 35.72
N LYS A 135 0.88 42.14 35.08
CA LYS A 135 0.62 42.21 33.63
C LYS A 135 1.82 41.75 32.80
N ASN A 136 3.03 42.13 33.20
CA ASN A 136 4.26 41.74 32.50
C ASN A 136 4.55 40.24 32.65
N GLU A 137 4.41 39.69 33.86
CA GLU A 137 4.56 38.25 34.11
C GLU A 137 3.53 37.43 33.33
N LEU A 138 2.28 37.87 33.29
CA LEU A 138 1.23 37.22 32.51
C LEU A 138 1.51 37.27 31.01
N ALA A 139 1.97 38.42 30.49
CA ALA A 139 2.36 38.57 29.09
C ALA A 139 3.53 37.64 28.73
N GLN A 140 4.49 37.48 29.63
CA GLN A 140 5.62 36.58 29.45
C GLN A 140 5.16 35.10 29.43
N LEU A 141 4.35 34.67 30.40
CA LEU A 141 3.80 33.31 30.45
C LEU A 141 2.99 32.97 29.17
N ARG A 142 2.26 33.95 28.62
CA ARG A 142 1.52 33.78 27.36
C ARG A 142 2.45 33.57 26.17
N GLU A 143 3.50 34.38 26.07
CA GLU A 143 4.45 34.26 24.97
C GLU A 143 5.20 32.92 25.04
N GLU A 144 5.59 32.48 26.25
CA GLU A 144 6.18 31.17 26.49
C GLU A 144 5.23 30.02 26.09
N HIS A 145 3.95 30.08 26.49
CA HIS A 145 2.94 29.07 26.11
C HIS A 145 2.68 29.04 24.60
N LYS A 146 2.62 30.22 23.95
CA LYS A 146 2.45 30.35 22.51
C LYS A 146 3.64 29.77 21.73
N GLN A 147 4.86 30.03 22.20
CA GLN A 147 6.07 29.45 21.62
C GLN A 147 6.12 27.93 21.79
N LEU A 148 5.74 27.42 22.97
CA LEU A 148 5.62 25.99 23.24
C LEU A 148 4.59 25.31 22.33
N SER A 149 3.40 25.90 22.20
CA SER A 149 2.34 25.45 21.29
C SER A 149 2.82 25.39 19.83
N ARG A 150 3.51 26.45 19.36
CA ARG A 150 4.10 26.50 18.01
C ARG A 150 5.17 25.43 17.82
N ALA A 151 6.02 25.19 18.82
CA ALA A 151 7.05 24.15 18.75
C ALA A 151 6.42 22.75 18.64
N TYR A 152 5.40 22.47 19.45
CA TYR A 152 4.65 21.21 19.41
C TYR A 152 3.89 21.01 18.09
N LYS A 153 3.25 22.06 17.54
CA LYS A 153 2.58 22.02 16.23
C LYS A 153 3.55 21.72 15.07
N LYS A 154 4.82 22.13 15.19
CA LYS A 154 5.86 21.96 14.15
C LYS A 154 6.73 20.71 14.35
N ALA A 155 6.66 20.07 15.52
CA ALA A 155 7.48 18.92 15.84
C ALA A 155 7.17 17.74 14.91
N LYS A 156 8.21 17.00 14.53
CA LYS A 156 8.13 15.84 13.65
C LYS A 156 9.10 14.77 14.11
N PHE A 157 8.76 13.52 13.85
CA PHE A 157 9.68 12.42 14.03
C PHE A 157 10.76 12.44 12.95
N PHE A 158 11.99 12.19 13.38
CA PHE A 158 13.15 12.01 12.53
C PHE A 158 13.58 10.55 12.59
N PRO A 159 13.56 9.85 11.45
CA PRO A 159 14.09 8.49 11.39
C PRO A 159 15.60 8.45 11.59
N VAL A 160 16.08 7.47 12.36
CA VAL A 160 17.49 7.16 12.59
C VAL A 160 17.70 5.66 12.40
N LYS A 161 18.61 5.27 11.51
CA LYS A 161 18.95 3.85 11.33
C LYS A 161 19.62 3.35 12.60
N ALA A 162 19.15 2.23 13.12
CA ALA A 162 19.75 1.55 14.25
C ALA A 162 19.95 0.07 13.92
N MET A 163 20.96 -0.57 14.51
CA MET A 163 21.17 -1.99 14.30
C MET A 163 19.99 -2.79 14.86
N GLY A 164 19.37 -3.64 14.04
CA GLY A 164 18.29 -4.53 14.48
C GLY A 164 16.88 -3.93 14.52
N GLY A 165 16.69 -2.67 14.08
CA GLY A 165 15.37 -2.04 14.12
C GLY A 165 15.36 -0.61 13.59
N LEU A 166 14.18 0.01 13.67
CA LEU A 166 13.99 1.41 13.33
C LEU A 166 13.95 2.26 14.61
N LYS A 167 14.75 3.33 14.63
CA LYS A 167 14.68 4.33 15.69
C LYS A 167 14.06 5.61 15.15
N LEU A 168 13.11 6.17 15.89
CA LEU A 168 12.48 7.46 15.60
C LEU A 168 12.80 8.42 16.74
N GLU A 169 13.24 9.63 16.41
CA GLU A 169 13.53 10.68 17.39
C GLU A 169 12.59 11.87 17.21
N LEU A 170 12.01 12.36 18.31
CA LEU A 170 11.15 13.54 18.35
C LEU A 170 11.74 14.52 19.35
N LYS A 171 12.12 15.72 18.88
CA LYS A 171 12.62 16.80 19.72
C LYS A 171 11.47 17.70 20.14
N LEU A 172 11.28 17.86 21.45
CA LEU A 172 10.25 18.72 22.03
C LEU A 172 10.82 19.47 23.22
N PRO A 173 10.63 20.79 23.35
CA PRO A 173 11.34 21.59 24.35
C PRO A 173 11.05 21.21 25.82
N GLN A 174 9.87 20.70 26.16
CA GLN A 174 9.49 20.30 27.52
C GLN A 174 8.47 19.16 27.53
N MET A 175 8.86 17.94 27.91
CA MET A 175 7.98 16.77 27.93
C MET A 175 7.69 16.30 29.36
N PHE A 176 6.43 15.95 29.66
CA PHE A 176 6.03 15.45 30.98
C PHE A 176 5.45 14.04 30.94
N THR A 177 4.46 13.81 30.07
CA THR A 177 3.89 12.47 29.85
C THR A 177 4.02 12.02 28.41
N THR A 178 4.23 10.72 28.25
CA THR A 178 4.25 10.04 26.95
C THR A 178 3.35 8.82 27.05
N SER A 179 2.41 8.71 26.11
CA SER A 179 1.54 7.56 25.96
C SER A 179 1.74 6.96 24.57
N LEU A 180 2.06 5.67 24.53
CA LEU A 180 2.18 4.90 23.30
C LEU A 180 1.15 3.78 23.35
N SER A 181 0.32 3.68 22.32
CA SER A 181 -0.68 2.61 22.20
C SER A 181 -0.76 2.10 20.78
N VAL A 182 -0.86 0.78 20.61
CA VAL A 182 -1.03 0.16 19.30
C VAL A 182 -2.50 -0.16 19.09
N ASP A 183 -3.09 0.38 18.03
CA ASP A 183 -4.40 -0.02 17.51
C ASP A 183 -4.19 -1.10 16.45
N HIS A 184 -4.30 -2.37 16.88
CA HIS A 184 -4.14 -3.53 15.99
C HIS A 184 -5.24 -3.63 14.92
N SER A 185 -6.40 -2.98 15.12
CA SER A 185 -7.50 -3.03 14.14
C SER A 185 -7.20 -2.09 12.97
N LYS A 186 -6.62 -0.92 13.28
CA LYS A 186 -6.24 0.08 12.28
C LYS A 186 -4.81 -0.07 11.78
N GLN A 187 -4.00 -0.94 12.40
CA GLN A 187 -2.57 -1.10 12.12
C GLN A 187 -1.80 0.21 12.32
N VAL A 188 -2.02 0.84 13.48
CA VAL A 188 -1.43 2.14 13.81
C VAL A 188 -0.84 2.14 15.22
N LEU A 189 0.36 2.71 15.36
CA LEU A 189 0.93 3.13 16.65
C LEU A 189 0.56 4.59 16.92
N ASN A 190 -0.27 4.83 17.93
CA ASN A 190 -0.63 6.16 18.39
C ASN A 190 0.39 6.63 19.42
N VAL A 191 0.92 7.83 19.20
CA VAL A 191 1.85 8.51 20.09
C VAL A 191 1.21 9.80 20.56
N GLU A 192 1.05 9.95 21.86
CA GLU A 192 0.58 11.16 22.51
C GLU A 192 1.64 11.64 23.52
N VAL A 193 1.94 12.93 23.45
CA VAL A 193 2.93 13.59 24.30
C VAL A 193 2.31 14.87 24.83
N GLU A 194 2.38 15.07 26.14
CA GLU A 194 1.90 16.29 26.77
C GLU A 194 3.05 17.05 27.43
N ALA A 195 3.07 18.36 27.19
CA ALA A 195 3.94 19.27 27.91
C ALA A 195 3.39 19.54 29.32
N GLU A 196 4.29 19.90 30.22
CA GLU A 196 3.90 20.37 31.53
C GLU A 196 3.05 21.64 31.39
N THR A 197 1.97 21.72 32.16
CA THR A 197 1.12 22.91 32.15
C THR A 197 1.84 24.01 32.93
N PRO A 198 1.99 25.23 32.39
CA PRO A 198 2.61 26.32 33.14
C PRO A 198 1.83 26.56 34.44
N THR A 199 2.52 26.53 35.57
CA THR A 199 1.93 26.89 36.86
C THR A 199 1.63 28.38 36.89
N VAL A 200 0.35 28.73 36.96
CA VAL A 200 -0.09 30.10 37.20
C VAL A 200 0.08 30.39 38.70
N PRO A 201 0.69 31.52 39.10
CA PRO A 201 0.74 31.95 40.49
C PRO A 201 -0.67 32.07 41.11
N ILE A 202 -0.83 31.62 42.36
CA ILE A 202 -2.13 31.52 43.07
C ILE A 202 -2.89 32.86 43.12
N GLY A 203 -2.21 34.00 43.09
CA GLY A 203 -2.84 35.33 43.07
C GLY A 203 -3.35 35.80 41.69
N MET A 204 -3.13 35.02 40.64
CA MET A 204 -3.53 35.34 39.26
C MET A 204 -4.65 34.44 38.72
N THR A 205 -4.97 33.33 39.40
CA THR A 205 -5.95 32.34 38.94
C THR A 205 -7.36 32.92 38.80
N ASP A 206 -7.75 33.84 39.69
CA ASP A 206 -9.08 34.46 39.69
C ASP A 206 -9.26 35.44 38.51
N TYR A 207 -8.16 35.88 37.89
CA TYR A 207 -8.13 36.92 36.86
C TYR A 207 -7.91 36.40 35.45
N ILE A 208 -7.45 35.16 35.34
CA ILE A 208 -7.33 34.46 34.06
C ILE A 208 -8.69 33.86 33.65
N GLY A 209 -9.69 33.88 34.54
CA GLY A 209 -10.95 33.17 34.36
C GLY A 209 -10.73 31.66 34.31
N ASP A 210 -11.77 30.89 34.03
CA ASP A 210 -11.70 29.42 33.84
C ASP A 210 -10.76 28.96 32.69
N LEU A 211 -9.95 29.86 32.09
CA LEU A 211 -8.77 29.53 31.28
C LEU A 211 -7.70 28.86 32.16
N LYS A 212 -7.97 27.62 32.56
CA LYS A 212 -6.91 26.66 32.88
C LYS A 212 -6.06 26.57 31.62
N LEU A 213 -4.84 27.10 31.65
CA LEU A 213 -3.84 26.86 30.60
C LEU A 213 -3.87 25.37 30.32
N LYS A 214 -4.31 24.97 29.13
CA LYS A 214 -4.39 23.56 28.80
C LYS A 214 -2.98 23.07 28.51
N ALA A 215 -2.69 21.85 28.93
CA ALA A 215 -1.45 21.17 28.55
C ALA A 215 -1.32 21.18 27.03
N VAL A 216 -0.15 21.60 26.54
CA VAL A 216 0.16 21.56 25.11
C VAL A 216 0.38 20.10 24.74
N LYS A 217 -0.35 19.62 23.72
CA LYS A 217 -0.30 18.21 23.31
C LYS A 217 0.28 18.06 21.91
N PHE A 218 1.11 17.05 21.74
CA PHE A 218 1.54 16.51 20.46
C PHE A 218 0.89 15.13 20.28
N GLN A 219 0.30 14.90 19.12
CA GLN A 219 -0.37 13.65 18.78
C GLN A 219 -0.03 13.26 17.34
N CYS A 220 0.41 12.02 17.16
CA CYS A 220 0.58 11.44 15.83
C CYS A 220 0.23 9.94 15.80
N SER A 221 -0.09 9.48 14.61
CA SER A 221 -0.37 8.08 14.29
C SER A 221 0.66 7.57 13.29
N LEU A 222 1.37 6.52 13.65
CA LEU A 222 2.39 5.87 12.80
C LEU A 222 1.81 4.61 12.17
N SER A 223 1.96 4.45 10.86
CA SER A 223 1.48 3.27 10.11
C SER A 223 2.58 2.73 9.20
N PHE A 224 2.69 1.41 9.11
CA PHE A 224 3.52 0.76 8.09
C PHE A 224 2.83 0.84 6.74
N VAL A 225 3.60 1.16 5.71
CA VAL A 225 3.15 1.11 4.32
C VAL A 225 4.13 0.21 3.55
N PRO A 226 3.63 -0.76 2.76
CA PRO A 226 4.48 -1.55 1.89
C PRO A 226 5.29 -0.63 0.97
N GLY A 227 6.60 -0.82 0.90
CA GLY A 227 7.47 0.07 0.12
C GLY A 227 7.18 0.04 -1.39
N ALA A 228 7.61 1.08 -2.09
CA ALA A 228 7.39 1.30 -3.53
C ALA A 228 7.98 0.19 -4.44
N SER A 229 8.85 -0.69 -3.94
CA SER A 229 9.48 -1.78 -4.70
C SER A 229 8.57 -2.99 -4.95
N GLY A 230 7.36 -3.02 -4.39
CA GLY A 230 6.37 -4.09 -4.60
C GLY A 230 6.79 -5.46 -4.06
N ARG A 231 7.92 -5.57 -3.34
CA ARG A 231 8.44 -6.81 -2.75
C ARG A 231 8.27 -6.92 -1.23
N GLY A 232 7.65 -5.92 -0.59
CA GLY A 232 7.47 -5.89 0.86
C GLY A 232 6.22 -6.66 1.32
N GLY A 233 6.39 -7.53 2.32
CA GLY A 233 5.26 -8.07 3.09
C GLY A 233 4.51 -6.95 3.81
N LYS A 234 3.21 -7.15 4.07
CA LYS A 234 2.45 -6.27 4.98
C LYS A 234 2.96 -6.52 6.39
N GLU A 235 3.80 -5.62 6.89
CA GLU A 235 4.23 -5.66 8.29
C GLU A 235 3.04 -5.36 9.21
N ASP A 236 2.83 -6.22 10.21
CA ASP A 236 1.77 -6.07 11.22
C ASP A 236 2.40 -5.60 12.54
N TRP A 237 1.78 -4.62 13.20
CA TRP A 237 2.23 -4.16 14.52
C TRP A 237 2.18 -5.25 15.59
N LYS A 238 1.46 -6.36 15.38
CA LYS A 238 1.51 -7.55 16.26
C LYS A 238 2.88 -8.23 16.27
N ASP A 239 3.59 -8.16 15.16
CA ASP A 239 4.90 -8.78 15.00
C ASP A 239 6.04 -7.83 15.43
N MET A 240 5.67 -6.64 15.91
CA MET A 240 6.59 -5.59 16.28
C MET A 240 6.60 -5.36 17.79
N LYS A 241 7.81 -5.17 18.30
CA LYS A 241 8.10 -4.71 19.65
C LYS A 241 8.43 -3.23 19.61
N VAL A 242 7.68 -2.44 20.39
CA VAL A 242 7.86 -1.00 20.49
C VAL A 242 8.41 -0.66 21.87
N HIS A 243 9.59 -0.05 21.88
CA HIS A 243 10.23 0.51 23.06
C HIS A 243 10.29 2.03 22.93
N HIS A 244 10.28 2.74 24.05
CA HIS A 244 10.50 4.18 24.03
C HIS A 244 11.33 4.61 25.24
N ASP A 245 12.12 5.65 25.03
CA ASP A 245 12.94 6.29 26.04
C ASP A 245 12.87 7.82 25.87
N PHE A 246 12.90 8.54 26.99
CA PHE A 246 12.95 9.99 26.98
C PHE A 246 14.27 10.47 27.58
N ILE A 247 14.99 11.28 26.80
CA ILE A 247 16.25 11.88 27.21
C ILE A 247 15.97 13.32 27.63
N LYS A 248 15.85 13.52 28.94
CA LYS A 248 15.49 14.81 29.54
C LYS A 248 16.47 15.93 29.18
N ASP A 249 17.77 15.65 29.16
CA ASP A 249 18.80 16.67 28.93
C ASP A 249 18.80 17.25 27.51
N ASN A 250 18.34 16.45 26.53
CA ASN A 250 18.26 16.86 25.13
C ASN A 250 16.81 17.09 24.67
N SER A 251 15.85 16.92 25.58
CA SER A 251 14.41 16.92 25.34
C SER A 251 14.01 16.11 24.09
N VAL A 252 14.50 14.87 24.02
CA VAL A 252 14.25 13.95 22.90
C VAL A 252 13.48 12.73 23.36
N LEU A 253 12.31 12.50 22.76
CA LEU A 253 11.64 11.20 22.79
C LEU A 253 12.20 10.32 21.70
N ARG A 254 12.58 9.11 22.08
CA ARG A 254 13.06 8.06 21.20
C ARG A 254 12.05 6.93 21.21
N ILE A 255 11.69 6.45 20.04
CA ILE A 255 10.86 5.26 19.85
C ILE A 255 11.70 4.27 19.05
N PHE A 256 11.85 3.07 19.56
CA PHE A 256 12.55 1.98 18.91
C PHE A 256 11.55 0.88 18.54
N ILE A 257 11.54 0.53 17.26
CA ILE A 257 10.63 -0.45 16.67
C ILE A 257 11.47 -1.60 16.12
N GLN A 258 11.20 -2.82 16.57
CA GLN A 258 11.95 -4.01 16.17
C GLN A 258 10.99 -5.19 16.00
N LYS A 259 11.24 -6.08 15.03
CA LYS A 259 10.45 -7.31 14.93
C LYS A 259 10.70 -8.25 16.11
N ASN A 260 9.67 -9.01 16.49
CA ASN A 260 9.75 -9.99 17.57
C ASN A 260 10.80 -11.09 17.30
N ASP A 261 11.03 -11.45 16.05
CA ASP A 261 12.02 -12.45 15.61
C ASP A 261 13.45 -11.88 15.51
N GLY A 262 13.62 -10.57 15.70
CA GLY A 262 14.89 -9.87 15.56
C GLY A 262 15.32 -9.60 14.12
N ASP A 263 14.49 -9.94 13.13
CA ASP A 263 14.78 -9.64 11.73
C ASP A 263 14.79 -8.11 11.48
N SER A 264 15.78 -7.67 10.70
CA SER A 264 15.95 -6.27 10.29
C SER A 264 15.76 -6.05 8.79
N SER A 265 15.48 -7.11 8.02
CA SER A 265 15.30 -7.04 6.56
C SER A 265 14.06 -6.25 6.13
N TRP A 266 13.07 -6.12 7.02
CA TRP A 266 11.86 -5.33 6.82
C TRP A 266 12.14 -3.82 6.68
N ILE A 267 13.18 -3.31 7.34
CA ILE A 267 13.52 -1.88 7.33
C ILE A 267 13.79 -1.39 5.90
N THR A 268 14.35 -2.24 5.04
CA THR A 268 14.64 -1.89 3.64
C THR A 268 13.43 -1.97 2.70
N ASN A 269 12.32 -2.56 3.15
CA ASN A 269 11.16 -2.88 2.32
C ASN A 269 9.84 -2.27 2.83
N THR A 270 9.90 -1.53 3.94
CA THR A 270 8.74 -0.98 4.63
C THR A 270 8.95 0.50 4.91
N ASP A 271 8.06 1.32 4.38
CA ASP A 271 7.99 2.73 4.73
C ASP A 271 7.18 2.93 6.01
N ILE A 272 7.60 3.87 6.86
CA ILE A 272 6.76 4.33 7.97
C ILE A 272 6.18 5.70 7.62
N TYR A 273 4.86 5.77 7.70
CA TYR A 273 4.12 7.01 7.55
C TYR A 273 3.68 7.53 8.90
N ALA A 274 3.83 8.84 9.11
CA ALA A 274 3.31 9.54 10.26
C ALA A 274 2.18 10.48 9.84
N LYS A 275 0.97 10.26 10.37
CA LYS A 275 -0.15 11.19 10.29
C LYS A 275 -0.14 12.06 11.55
N TYR A 276 0.20 13.34 11.39
CA TYR A 276 0.15 14.31 12.47
C TYR A 276 -1.26 14.92 12.58
N ARG A 277 -1.65 15.37 13.78
CA ARG A 277 -2.97 16.00 14.00
C ARG A 277 -3.24 17.22 13.11
N ASN A 278 -2.20 17.91 12.65
CA ASN A 278 -2.29 19.04 11.71
C ASN A 278 -2.43 18.59 10.24
N GLY A 279 -2.67 17.31 9.95
CA GLY A 279 -2.82 16.79 8.59
C GLY A 279 -1.51 16.70 7.81
N SER A 280 -0.36 17.05 8.42
CA SER A 280 0.93 16.85 7.76
C SER A 280 1.28 15.36 7.72
N TRP A 281 2.00 14.98 6.66
CA TRP A 281 2.47 13.62 6.43
C TRP A 281 3.99 13.63 6.39
N PHE A 282 4.60 12.64 7.02
CA PHE A 282 5.99 12.26 6.79
C PHE A 282 5.98 10.86 6.18
N GLY A 283 6.69 10.68 5.06
CA GLY A 283 6.89 9.38 4.42
C GLY A 283 8.31 9.30 3.87
N GLY A 284 8.95 8.16 4.05
CA GLY A 284 10.18 7.81 3.34
C GLY A 284 11.23 7.11 4.22
N TRP A 285 11.63 5.93 3.74
CA TRP A 285 12.91 5.26 4.00
C TRP A 285 13.56 4.77 2.71
#